data_AF-A0A9W7F5E0-F1
#
_entry.id   AF-A0A9W7F5E0-F1
#
_cell.length_a   1.000
_cell.length_b   1.000
_cell.length_c   1.000
_cell.angle_alpha   90.00
_cell.angle_beta   90.00
_cell.angle_gamma   90.00
#
_symmetry.space_group_name_H-M   'P 1'
#
loop_
_entity.id
_entity.type
_entity.pdbx_description
1 polymer ?
#
loop_
_entity_poly.entity_id
_entity_poly.type
_entity_poly.pdbx_seq_one_letter_code
_entity_poly.pdbx_strand_id
1 'polypeptide(L)'
;MSESAAACPLPSKRDSAGACVPCESLDPSSLMSSVDLSAAVSTECPLWTIKTSSDGVNKLSRSYVAKNFVSAMKSLNDCGEICEALGHHADLHLTSYRNVEIVVYTHSVKGVTRNDVELCKKLDGEVKVAYSPKWLKENPAAVGTEVPKPLPKEE
;
A
#
# COMPACT_ATOMS: atom_id res chain seq x y z
N MET A 1 -5.24 0.21 -39.24
CA MET A 1 -5.16 -0.27 -37.84
C MET A 1 -3.71 -0.57 -37.53
N SER A 2 -3.09 0.21 -36.66
CA SER A 2 -1.99 -0.23 -35.79
C SER A 2 -1.80 0.89 -34.77
N GLU A 3 -2.32 0.67 -33.57
CA GLU A 3 -2.17 1.56 -32.42
C GLU A 3 -0.71 1.53 -31.96
N SER A 4 -0.05 2.68 -32.03
CA SER A 4 1.20 2.91 -31.33
C SER A 4 0.86 3.28 -29.89
N ALA A 5 0.86 2.29 -28.99
CA ALA A 5 0.81 2.54 -27.56
C ALA A 5 2.07 3.33 -27.16
N ALA A 6 1.89 4.60 -26.80
CA ALA A 6 2.97 5.39 -26.22
C ALA A 6 3.33 4.77 -24.86
N ALA A 7 4.48 4.10 -24.80
CA ALA A 7 5.04 3.59 -23.57
C ALA A 7 5.28 4.76 -22.60
N CYS A 8 4.79 4.62 -21.37
CA CYS A 8 5.09 5.54 -20.28
C CYS A 8 6.62 5.59 -20.10
N PRO A 9 7.26 6.77 -20.15
CA PRO A 9 8.69 6.86 -19.93
C PRO A 9 8.98 6.47 -18.47
N LEU A 10 9.58 5.30 -18.29
CA LEU A 10 10.07 4.85 -16.99
C LEU A 10 11.14 5.83 -16.48
N PRO A 11 11.06 6.30 -15.23
CA PRO A 11 12.08 7.18 -14.66
C PRO A 11 13.43 6.45 -14.62
N SER A 12 14.43 7.06 -15.26
CA SER A 12 15.80 6.54 -15.30
C SER A 12 16.57 7.02 -14.06
N LYS A 13 16.60 6.16 -13.04
CA LYS A 13 17.66 5.95 -12.02
C LYS A 13 17.02 5.49 -10.72
N ARG A 14 17.24 4.22 -10.36
CA ARG A 14 16.95 3.67 -9.03
C ARG A 14 18.06 4.11 -8.10
N ASP A 15 17.79 5.09 -7.24
CA ASP A 15 18.72 5.51 -6.20
C ASP A 15 18.91 4.36 -5.20
N SER A 16 20.18 3.98 -4.97
CA SER A 16 20.58 2.74 -4.28
C SER A 16 20.45 2.80 -2.75
N ALA A 17 19.63 3.68 -2.21
CA ALA A 17 19.42 3.87 -0.79
C ALA A 17 17.93 3.67 -0.46
N GLY A 18 17.52 2.41 -0.32
CA GLY A 18 16.16 2.03 0.08
C GLY A 18 15.39 1.16 -0.90
N ALA A 19 16.03 0.59 -1.93
CA ALA A 19 15.39 -0.40 -2.79
C ALA A 19 15.26 -1.74 -2.06
N CYS A 20 14.07 -2.34 -2.12
CA CYS A 20 13.85 -3.70 -1.64
C CYS A 20 14.71 -4.70 -2.42
N VAL A 21 14.99 -5.85 -1.82
CA VAL A 21 15.57 -6.98 -2.57
C VAL A 21 14.60 -7.35 -3.70
N PRO A 22 15.04 -7.48 -4.97
CA PRO A 22 14.14 -7.77 -6.09
C PRO A 22 13.31 -9.02 -5.83
N CYS A 23 12.00 -8.93 -6.05
CA CYS A 23 11.06 -10.01 -5.73
C CYS A 23 11.40 -11.32 -6.46
N GLU A 24 11.95 -11.24 -7.67
CA GLU A 24 12.35 -12.40 -8.47
C GLU A 24 13.55 -13.16 -7.87
N SER A 25 14.32 -12.51 -7.00
CA SER A 25 15.47 -13.12 -6.32
C SER A 25 15.12 -13.79 -4.98
N LEU A 26 13.88 -13.63 -4.51
CA LEU A 26 13.41 -14.24 -3.28
C LEU A 26 12.97 -15.70 -3.50
N ASP A 27 13.17 -16.52 -2.48
CA ASP A 27 12.78 -17.93 -2.45
C ASP A 27 11.91 -18.24 -1.22
N PRO A 28 11.31 -19.45 -1.11
CA PRO A 28 10.41 -19.78 0.01
C PRO A 28 11.01 -19.62 1.41
N SER A 29 12.35 -19.61 1.57
CA SER A 29 13.00 -19.32 2.85
C SER A 29 12.84 -17.86 3.31
N SER A 30 12.48 -16.95 2.40
CA SER A 30 12.20 -15.54 2.67
C SER A 30 10.80 -15.28 3.25
N LEU A 31 9.96 -16.32 3.34
CA LEU A 31 8.62 -16.23 3.90
C LEU A 31 8.66 -16.00 5.40
N MET A 32 7.85 -15.05 5.87
CA MET A 32 7.68 -14.82 7.29
C MET A 32 6.82 -15.93 7.92
N SER A 33 7.21 -16.38 9.11
CA SER A 33 6.38 -17.27 9.92
C SER A 33 5.10 -16.55 10.37
N SER A 34 4.05 -17.31 10.72
CA SER A 34 2.80 -16.72 11.21
C SER A 34 2.99 -15.91 12.50
N VAL A 35 3.91 -16.33 13.36
CA VAL A 35 4.23 -15.65 14.62
C VAL A 35 4.93 -14.33 14.35
N ASP A 36 5.97 -14.34 13.50
CA ASP A 36 6.72 -13.13 13.17
C ASP A 36 5.87 -12.14 12.39
N LEU A 37 5.03 -12.62 11.48
CA LEU A 37 4.09 -11.81 10.72
C LEU A 37 3.09 -11.11 11.66
N SER A 38 2.48 -11.85 12.58
CA SER A 38 1.55 -11.28 13.56
C SER A 38 2.20 -10.21 14.43
N ALA A 39 3.44 -10.45 14.88
CA ALA A 39 4.21 -9.48 15.66
C ALA A 39 4.53 -8.23 14.84
N ALA A 40 5.00 -8.39 13.59
CA ALA A 40 5.31 -7.29 12.69
C ALA A 40 4.09 -6.42 12.37
N VAL A 41 2.94 -7.02 12.07
CA VAL A 41 1.70 -6.25 11.82
C VAL A 41 1.30 -5.45 13.05
N SER A 42 1.33 -6.07 14.23
CA SER A 42 0.90 -5.42 15.47
C SER A 42 1.80 -4.25 15.89
N THR A 43 3.08 -4.29 15.53
CA THR A 43 4.08 -3.31 15.99
C THR A 43 4.47 -2.29 14.94
N GLU A 44 4.56 -2.70 13.67
CA GLU A 44 5.09 -1.89 12.57
C GLU A 44 4.00 -1.39 11.61
N CYS A 45 2.92 -2.15 11.44
CA CYS A 45 1.86 -1.88 10.44
C CYS A 45 0.45 -1.96 11.05
N PRO A 46 0.13 -1.14 12.07
CA PRO A 46 -1.12 -1.28 12.84
C PRO A 46 -2.40 -1.01 12.04
N LEU A 47 -2.29 -0.41 10.84
CA LEU A 47 -3.42 -0.17 9.93
C LEU A 47 -3.71 -1.34 8.99
N TRP A 48 -2.88 -2.38 9.04
CA TRP A 48 -2.94 -3.53 8.16
C TRP A 48 -3.50 -4.74 8.88
N THR A 49 -4.11 -5.63 8.11
CA THR A 49 -4.69 -6.88 8.59
C THR A 49 -4.14 -8.04 7.77
N ILE A 50 -3.93 -9.19 8.42
CA ILE A 50 -3.54 -10.41 7.72
C ILE A 50 -4.81 -11.06 7.18
N LYS A 51 -4.89 -11.25 5.87
CA LYS A 51 -5.94 -12.02 5.21
C LYS A 51 -5.33 -13.27 4.58
N THR A 52 -5.95 -14.42 4.79
CA THR A 52 -5.56 -15.67 4.13
C THR A 52 -6.50 -15.90 2.94
N SER A 53 -5.94 -16.04 1.73
CA SER A 53 -6.72 -16.35 0.54
C SER A 53 -7.15 -17.83 0.49
N SER A 54 -8.05 -18.16 -0.43
CA SER A 54 -8.61 -19.51 -0.59
C SER A 54 -7.56 -20.58 -0.94
N ASP A 55 -6.42 -20.18 -1.48
CA ASP A 55 -5.25 -21.02 -1.76
C ASP A 55 -4.29 -21.16 -0.55
N GLY A 56 -4.66 -20.62 0.62
CA GLY A 56 -3.88 -20.74 1.85
C GLY A 56 -2.74 -19.72 1.99
N VAL A 57 -2.66 -18.72 1.10
CA VAL A 57 -1.61 -17.71 1.11
C VAL A 57 -1.98 -16.54 2.02
N ASN A 58 -1.07 -16.16 2.91
CA ASN A 58 -1.23 -14.95 3.72
C ASN A 58 -0.88 -13.69 2.90
N LYS A 59 -1.67 -12.64 3.08
CA LYS A 59 -1.49 -11.32 2.47
C LYS A 59 -1.76 -10.24 3.50
N LEU A 60 -1.07 -9.11 3.38
CA LEU A 60 -1.36 -7.91 4.16
C LEU A 60 -2.41 -7.08 3.42
N SER A 61 -3.45 -6.62 4.11
CA SER A 61 -4.52 -5.84 3.52
C SER A 61 -4.87 -4.63 4.37
N ARG A 62 -4.94 -3.46 3.73
CA ARG A 62 -5.43 -2.21 4.31
C ARG A 62 -6.59 -1.69 3.47
N SER A 63 -7.72 -1.41 4.12
CA SER A 63 -8.91 -0.90 3.42
C SER A 63 -9.42 0.39 4.07
N TYR A 64 -9.87 1.34 3.26
CA TYR A 64 -10.45 2.59 3.74
C TYR A 64 -11.45 3.19 2.77
N VAL A 65 -12.25 4.14 3.25
CA VAL A 65 -13.19 4.91 2.41
C VAL A 65 -12.69 6.33 2.32
N ALA A 66 -12.33 6.77 1.11
CA ALA A 66 -11.87 8.13 0.86
C ALA A 66 -13.04 9.14 0.90
N LYS A 67 -12.74 10.42 0.99
CA LYS A 67 -13.72 11.51 1.02
C LYS A 67 -14.54 11.56 -0.27
N ASN A 68 -13.89 11.36 -1.41
CA ASN A 68 -14.50 11.32 -2.75
C ASN A 68 -13.58 10.55 -3.71
N PHE A 69 -14.03 10.33 -4.95
CA PHE A 69 -13.28 9.59 -5.96
C PHE A 69 -11.88 10.19 -6.24
N VAL A 70 -11.79 11.52 -6.35
CA VAL A 70 -10.50 12.20 -6.58
C VAL A 70 -9.52 11.95 -5.44
N SER A 71 -10.01 11.96 -4.19
CA SER A 71 -9.20 11.66 -3.01
C SER A 71 -8.72 10.20 -3.02
N ALA A 72 -9.56 9.27 -3.47
CA ALA A 72 -9.19 7.86 -3.62
C ALA A 72 -8.08 7.72 -4.67
N MET A 73 -8.27 8.28 -5.86
CA MET A 73 -7.28 8.24 -6.95
C MET A 73 -5.95 8.88 -6.53
N LYS A 74 -5.98 10.03 -5.83
CA LYS A 74 -4.76 10.64 -5.32
C LYS A 74 -4.01 9.68 -4.40
N SER A 75 -4.69 9.06 -3.44
CA SER A 75 -4.03 8.11 -2.54
C SER A 75 -3.43 6.90 -3.27
N LEU A 76 -4.10 6.42 -4.32
CA LEU A 76 -3.59 5.31 -5.14
C LEU A 76 -2.38 5.71 -5.99
N ASN A 77 -2.37 6.93 -6.54
CA ASN A 77 -1.20 7.45 -7.25
C ASN A 77 0.00 7.60 -6.31
N ASP A 78 -0.21 8.17 -5.11
CA ASP A 78 0.84 8.29 -4.09
C ASP A 78 1.38 6.89 -3.72
N CYS A 79 0.51 5.88 -3.58
CA CYS A 79 0.93 4.48 -3.35
C CYS A 79 1.76 3.92 -4.51
N GLY A 80 1.34 4.19 -5.75
CA GLY A 80 2.04 3.73 -6.96
C GLY A 80 3.46 4.30 -7.06
N GLU A 81 3.64 5.59 -6.78
CA GLU A 81 4.97 6.21 -6.76
C GLU A 81 5.89 5.56 -5.72
N ILE A 82 5.38 5.22 -4.54
CA ILE A 82 6.14 4.53 -3.50
C ILE A 82 6.50 3.10 -3.93
N CYS A 83 5.57 2.38 -4.58
CA CYS A 83 5.81 1.02 -5.09
C CYS A 83 6.95 1.03 -6.13
N GLU A 84 6.90 1.94 -7.10
CA GLU A 84 7.94 2.09 -8.13
C GLU A 84 9.29 2.47 -7.53
N ALA A 85 9.30 3.39 -6.57
CA ALA A 85 10.52 3.82 -5.90
C ALA A 85 11.19 2.67 -5.10
N LEU A 86 10.38 1.81 -4.46
CA LEU A 86 10.88 0.64 -3.73
C LEU A 86 11.22 -0.55 -4.63
N GLY A 87 10.65 -0.60 -5.84
CA GLY A 87 10.71 -1.78 -6.70
C GLY A 87 9.90 -2.97 -6.16
N HIS A 88 8.83 -2.69 -5.41
CA HIS A 88 7.92 -3.70 -4.85
C HIS A 88 6.48 -3.23 -5.01
N HIS A 89 5.64 -4.06 -5.62
CA HIS A 89 4.33 -3.64 -6.10
C HIS A 89 3.19 -4.23 -5.26
N ALA A 90 2.26 -3.37 -4.85
CA ALA A 90 1.01 -3.75 -4.21
C ALA A 90 -0.12 -3.94 -5.23
N ASP A 91 -1.11 -4.77 -4.90
CA ASP A 91 -2.38 -4.82 -5.61
C ASP A 91 -3.26 -3.67 -5.11
N LEU A 92 -3.67 -2.80 -6.03
CA LEU A 92 -4.46 -1.60 -5.74
C LEU A 92 -5.88 -1.75 -6.27
N HIS A 93 -6.86 -1.71 -5.38
CA HIS A 93 -8.28 -1.87 -5.72
C HIS A 93 -9.06 -0.58 -5.42
N LEU A 94 -9.72 -0.05 -6.45
CA LEU A 94 -10.74 1.01 -6.30
C LEU A 94 -12.12 0.42 -6.61
N THR A 95 -12.98 0.37 -5.60
CA THR A 95 -14.33 -0.18 -5.72
C THR A 95 -15.35 0.82 -5.19
N SER A 96 -16.62 0.64 -5.59
CA SER A 96 -17.75 1.39 -5.01
C SER A 96 -17.50 2.89 -4.92
N TYR A 97 -17.00 3.48 -6.02
CA TYR A 97 -16.64 4.89 -6.18
C TYR A 97 -15.44 5.36 -5.35
N ARG A 98 -15.37 5.12 -4.03
CA ARG A 98 -14.30 5.68 -3.18
C ARG A 98 -13.78 4.73 -2.12
N ASN A 99 -14.06 3.43 -2.26
CA ASN A 99 -13.52 2.41 -1.38
C ASN A 99 -12.20 1.94 -1.94
N VAL A 100 -11.15 2.07 -1.15
CA VAL A 100 -9.80 1.65 -1.51
C VAL A 100 -9.43 0.42 -0.68
N GLU A 101 -8.86 -0.57 -1.34
CA GLU A 101 -8.18 -1.68 -0.69
C GLU A 101 -6.78 -1.83 -1.31
N ILE A 102 -5.78 -1.94 -0.46
CA ILE A 102 -4.38 -2.18 -0.82
C ILE A 102 -4.03 -3.54 -0.28
N VAL A 103 -3.55 -4.44 -1.15
CA VAL A 103 -3.10 -5.78 -0.77
C VAL A 103 -1.62 -5.95 -1.11
N VAL A 104 -0.84 -6.41 -0.14
CA VAL A 104 0.61 -6.54 -0.25
C VAL A 104 1.01 -7.96 0.10
N TYR A 105 1.71 -8.60 -0.83
CA TYR A 105 2.37 -9.89 -0.67
C TYR A 105 3.38 -10.09 -1.82
N THR A 106 4.37 -10.95 -1.60
CA THR A 106 5.38 -11.26 -2.60
C THR A 106 4.88 -12.36 -3.53
N HIS A 107 4.53 -11.97 -4.77
CA HIS A 107 3.94 -12.84 -5.79
C HIS A 107 4.82 -14.05 -6.17
N SER A 108 6.14 -13.85 -6.27
CA SER A 108 7.11 -14.88 -6.69
C SER A 108 7.18 -16.07 -5.74
N VAL A 109 7.07 -15.81 -4.42
CA VAL A 109 7.14 -16.83 -3.37
C VAL A 109 5.78 -17.16 -2.74
N LYS A 110 4.70 -16.54 -3.23
CA LYS A 110 3.31 -16.76 -2.78
C LYS A 110 3.14 -16.62 -1.27
N GLY A 111 3.56 -15.48 -0.71
CA GLY A 111 3.32 -15.18 0.69
C GLY A 111 3.95 -13.85 1.13
N VAL A 112 3.88 -13.60 2.43
CA VAL A 112 4.42 -12.36 3.01
C VAL A 112 5.89 -12.54 3.35
N THR A 113 6.70 -11.60 2.91
CA THR A 113 8.14 -11.49 3.20
C THR A 113 8.43 -10.20 3.96
N ARG A 114 9.69 -9.96 4.32
CA ARG A 114 10.09 -8.71 4.97
C ARG A 114 9.83 -7.47 4.08
N ASN A 115 10.00 -7.60 2.77
CA ASN A 115 9.75 -6.53 1.80
C ASN A 115 8.30 -6.02 1.88
N ASP A 116 7.35 -6.93 2.09
CA ASP A 116 5.94 -6.60 2.21
C ASP A 116 5.67 -5.71 3.44
N VAL A 117 6.27 -6.06 4.58
CA VAL A 117 6.18 -5.25 5.80
C VAL A 117 6.82 -3.88 5.60
N GLU A 118 7.98 -3.81 4.94
CA GLU A 118 8.66 -2.55 4.66
C GLU A 118 7.84 -1.61 3.75
N LEU A 119 7.20 -2.17 2.72
CA LEU A 119 6.28 -1.42 1.87
C LEU A 119 5.08 -0.91 2.68
N CYS A 120 4.45 -1.75 3.51
CA CYS A 120 3.35 -1.34 4.37
C CYS A 120 3.72 -0.17 5.30
N LYS A 121 4.89 -0.23 5.94
CA LYS A 121 5.40 0.87 6.80
C LYS A 121 5.58 2.16 6.04
N LYS A 122 6.15 2.08 4.83
CA LYS A 122 6.41 3.25 4.01
C LYS A 122 5.10 3.91 3.55
N LEU A 123 4.13 3.08 3.13
CA LEU A 123 2.78 3.54 2.80
C LEU A 123 2.09 4.21 3.99
N ASP A 124 2.17 3.65 5.20
CA ASP A 124 1.58 4.24 6.40
C ASP A 124 2.22 5.60 6.78
N GLY A 125 3.53 5.74 6.59
CA GLY A 125 4.25 6.98 6.86
C GLY A 125 3.98 8.09 5.85
N GLU A 126 4.00 7.76 4.56
CA GLU A 126 4.08 8.74 3.47
C GLU A 126 2.73 9.01 2.80
N VAL A 127 1.82 8.02 2.71
CA VAL A 127 0.52 8.21 2.04
C VAL A 127 -0.45 8.92 2.97
N LYS A 128 -0.79 10.17 2.62
CA LYS A 128 -1.81 10.94 3.32
C LYS A 128 -3.15 10.85 2.59
N VAL A 129 -4.19 10.42 3.30
CA VAL A 129 -5.50 10.17 2.70
C VAL A 129 -6.53 11.16 3.23
N ALA A 130 -7.30 11.79 2.33
CA ALA A 130 -8.51 12.49 2.74
C ALA A 130 -9.63 11.45 2.92
N TYR A 131 -9.89 11.04 4.16
CA TYR A 131 -10.90 10.01 4.49
C TYR A 131 -12.34 10.55 4.46
N SER A 132 -13.30 9.64 4.31
CA SER A 132 -14.71 9.89 4.61
C SER A 132 -14.87 10.17 6.12
N PRO A 133 -15.52 11.28 6.53
CA PRO A 133 -15.67 11.61 7.96
C PRO A 133 -16.36 10.51 8.77
N LYS A 134 -17.35 9.84 8.17
CA LYS A 134 -18.03 8.69 8.79
C LYS A 134 -17.06 7.54 9.03
N TRP A 135 -16.29 7.19 8.02
CA TRP A 135 -15.36 6.06 8.09
C TRP A 135 -14.24 6.32 9.11
N LEU A 136 -13.72 7.55 9.14
CA LEU A 136 -12.67 7.93 10.09
C LEU A 136 -13.13 7.84 11.55
N LYS A 137 -14.39 8.23 11.82
CA LYS A 137 -15.00 8.08 13.15
C LYS A 137 -15.08 6.61 13.60
N GLU A 138 -15.31 5.70 12.65
CA GLU A 138 -15.37 4.25 12.89
C GLU A 138 -13.97 3.60 12.95
N ASN A 139 -12.93 4.30 12.49
CA ASN A 139 -11.56 3.77 12.37
C ASN A 139 -10.53 4.76 12.97
N PRO A 140 -10.53 4.97 14.30
CA PRO A 140 -9.70 5.98 14.96
C PRO A 140 -8.19 5.72 14.84
N ALA A 141 -7.77 4.48 14.57
CA ALA A 141 -6.35 4.16 14.35
C ALA A 141 -5.75 4.89 13.13
N ALA A 142 -6.57 5.26 12.14
CA ALA A 142 -6.14 5.99 10.95
C ALA A 142 -5.95 7.51 11.18
N VAL A 143 -6.26 8.02 12.39
CA VAL A 143 -5.99 9.41 12.73
C VAL A 143 -4.48 9.67 12.70
N GLY A 144 -4.07 10.76 12.04
CA GLY A 144 -2.65 11.09 11.82
C GLY A 144 -2.07 10.64 10.47
N THR A 145 -2.77 9.75 9.74
CA THR A 145 -2.47 9.45 8.33
C THR A 145 -3.35 10.24 7.36
N GLU A 146 -4.12 11.19 7.88
CA GLU A 146 -5.00 12.03 7.07
C GLU A 146 -4.29 13.25 6.47
N VAL A 147 -4.82 13.75 5.35
CA VAL A 147 -4.38 15.05 4.81
C VAL A 147 -4.76 16.15 5.81
N PRO A 148 -3.82 17.04 6.21
CA PRO A 148 -4.13 18.13 7.12
C PRO A 148 -5.32 18.95 6.62
N LYS A 149 -6.28 19.23 7.50
CA LYS A 149 -7.42 20.10 7.17
C LYS A 149 -6.85 21.47 6.73
N PRO A 150 -7.19 21.98 5.53
CA PRO A 150 -6.76 23.31 5.13
C PRO A 150 -7.19 24.32 6.19
N LEU A 151 -6.26 25.16 6.63
CA LEU A 151 -6.59 26.28 7.50
C LEU A 151 -7.67 27.13 6.80
N PRO A 152 -8.70 27.60 7.52
CA PRO A 152 -9.65 28.53 6.95
C PRO A 152 -8.88 29.73 6.39
N LYS A 153 -9.16 30.10 5.14
CA LYS A 153 -8.61 31.33 4.59
C LYS A 153 -9.22 32.47 5.40
N GLU A 154 -8.39 33.26 6.06
CA GLU A 154 -8.83 34.53 6.63
C GLU A 154 -9.31 35.40 5.45
N GLU A 155 -10.57 35.85 5.52
CA GLU A 155 -11.21 36.76 4.56
C GLU A 155 -10.83 38.21 4.83
#